data_AF-A0A6N4H138-F1
#
_entry.id   AF-A0A6N4H138-F1
#
_cell.length_a   1.000
_cell.length_b   1.000
_cell.length_c   1.000
_cell.angle_alpha   90.00
_cell.angle_beta   90.00
_cell.angle_gamma   90.00
#
_symmetry.space_group_name_H-M   'P 1'
#
loop_
_entity.id
_entity.type
_entity.pdbx_description
1 polymer ?
#
loop_
_entity_poly.entity_id
_entity_poly.type
_entity_poly.pdbx_seq_one_letter_code
_entity_poly.pdbx_strand_id
1 'polypeptide(L)'
;MVFTGCINEDDTYKKLQPVEKGINIYNWTSSQYSMAAEQANIGLRMAMLVAEAHKQGVENFEDVKIEGISIKGKLLGTSSKIEKTTTGYKITFNPAYMDMDGYSREGAVLIDTGGAPLLEEAVAGKVWSVTFDEKLVLVATNGNTSIKASLVGGSTQLYNDENGAYAISLANQACYLDSGSNFTSNWGGRMTLKPDNMNFTYSDCVGEKFVVNTTGAIYGPSFYTMDNATPLELSMTLTDVEYYTRSSIREGKFEAMMTGGYDFMAFPSPKVTVQYAVSADGKKLLTTISYNGNTVTI
;
A
#
# COMPACT_ATOMS: atom_id res chain seq x y z
N MET A 1 -12.08 45.52 24.62
CA MET A 1 -13.19 44.69 24.09
C MET A 1 -12.77 44.29 22.69
N VAL A 2 -12.16 43.11 22.54
CA VAL A 2 -11.56 42.63 21.29
C VAL A 2 -12.31 41.37 20.89
N PHE A 3 -12.69 41.35 19.62
CA PHE A 3 -13.55 40.41 18.91
C PHE A 3 -13.23 38.92 19.20
N THR A 4 -14.18 38.22 19.82
CA THR A 4 -14.25 36.74 19.87
C THR A 4 -15.25 36.16 18.86
N GLY A 5 -15.77 36.98 17.93
CA GLY A 5 -16.56 36.52 16.79
C GLY A 5 -15.63 36.13 15.63
N CYS A 6 -15.83 34.94 15.07
CA CYS A 6 -15.04 34.29 14.01
C CYS A 6 -13.89 33.37 14.48
N ILE A 7 -14.12 32.55 15.51
CA ILE A 7 -13.64 31.16 15.41
C ILE A 7 -14.80 30.39 14.80
N ASN A 8 -14.70 30.03 13.52
CA ASN A 8 -15.59 28.99 12.99
C ASN A 8 -15.27 27.73 13.78
N GLU A 9 -16.22 27.22 14.57
CA GLU A 9 -16.12 25.85 15.08
C GLU A 9 -15.82 24.92 13.89
N ASP A 10 -14.78 24.08 14.01
CA ASP A 10 -14.48 23.07 13.01
C ASP A 10 -15.55 21.96 13.09
N ASP A 11 -16.68 22.22 12.46
CA ASP A 11 -17.85 21.34 12.41
C ASP A 11 -17.70 20.18 11.42
N THR A 12 -16.48 19.90 10.95
CA THR A 12 -16.20 18.81 10.00
C THR A 12 -16.67 17.47 10.56
N TYR A 13 -16.54 17.23 11.87
CA TYR A 13 -17.07 16.02 12.51
C TYR A 13 -18.60 15.89 12.33
N LYS A 14 -19.36 16.98 12.51
CA LYS A 14 -20.82 16.99 12.32
C LYS A 14 -21.19 16.66 10.87
N LYS A 15 -20.41 17.16 9.90
CA LYS A 15 -20.60 16.85 8.48
C LYS A 15 -20.36 15.38 8.15
N LEU A 16 -19.43 14.73 8.85
CA LEU A 16 -19.06 13.32 8.60
C LEU A 16 -19.98 12.32 9.32
N GLN A 17 -20.78 12.74 10.31
CA GLN A 17 -21.68 11.84 11.05
C GLN A 17 -22.54 10.92 10.16
N PRO A 18 -23.16 11.39 9.04
CA PRO A 18 -23.98 10.53 8.20
C PRO A 18 -23.21 9.39 7.51
N VAL A 19 -21.88 9.52 7.41
CA VAL A 19 -20.99 8.57 6.72
C VAL A 19 -19.95 7.95 7.66
N GLU A 20 -20.02 8.20 8.97
CA GLU A 20 -19.04 7.76 9.98
C GLU A 20 -18.80 6.24 9.96
N LYS A 21 -19.88 5.46 9.86
CA LYS A 21 -19.77 3.99 9.74
C LYS A 21 -19.08 3.57 8.45
N GLY A 22 -19.35 4.26 7.34
CA GLY A 22 -18.63 4.06 6.09
C GLY A 22 -17.14 4.36 6.22
N ILE A 23 -16.78 5.43 6.94
CA ILE A 23 -15.37 5.76 7.22
C ILE A 23 -14.67 4.62 7.97
N ASN A 24 -15.35 3.99 8.94
CA ASN A 24 -14.78 2.84 9.64
C ASN A 24 -14.51 1.65 8.69
N ILE A 25 -15.47 1.32 7.81
CA ILE A 25 -15.27 0.27 6.78
C ILE A 25 -14.05 0.60 5.92
N TYR A 26 -13.97 1.83 5.43
CA TYR A 26 -12.84 2.28 4.61
C TYR A 26 -11.52 2.16 5.36
N ASN A 27 -11.45 2.60 6.61
CA ASN A 27 -10.24 2.56 7.41
C ASN A 27 -9.75 1.13 7.68
N TRP A 28 -10.65 0.23 8.10
CA TRP A 28 -10.31 -1.19 8.32
C TRP A 28 -9.87 -1.88 7.04
N THR A 29 -10.57 -1.62 5.94
CA THR A 29 -10.25 -2.22 4.63
C THR A 29 -8.92 -1.68 4.11
N SER A 30 -8.66 -0.38 4.26
CA SER A 30 -7.45 0.28 3.75
C SER A 30 -6.20 -0.10 4.53
N SER A 31 -6.29 -0.24 5.86
CA SER A 31 -5.18 -0.72 6.68
C SER A 31 -4.86 -2.18 6.36
N GLN A 32 -5.88 -3.04 6.23
CA GLN A 32 -5.70 -4.43 5.85
C GLN A 32 -5.11 -4.57 4.44
N TYR A 33 -5.61 -3.80 3.47
CA TYR A 33 -5.05 -3.70 2.12
C TYR A 33 -3.57 -3.28 2.15
N SER A 34 -3.24 -2.24 2.93
CA SER A 34 -1.86 -1.76 3.05
C SER A 34 -0.92 -2.88 3.51
N MET A 35 -1.31 -3.65 4.52
CA MET A 35 -0.51 -4.80 4.97
C MET A 35 -0.40 -5.89 3.91
N ALA A 36 -1.50 -6.21 3.22
CA ALA A 36 -1.52 -7.23 2.17
C ALA A 36 -0.69 -6.82 0.92
N ALA A 37 -0.47 -5.53 0.70
CA ALA A 37 0.29 -5.03 -0.44
C ALA A 37 1.80 -4.87 -0.15
N GLU A 38 2.28 -5.15 1.06
CA GLU A 38 3.68 -4.84 1.44
C GLU A 38 4.72 -5.60 0.63
N GLN A 39 4.46 -6.88 0.30
CA GLN A 39 5.34 -7.64 -0.59
C GLN A 39 5.43 -6.99 -1.97
N ALA A 40 4.31 -6.49 -2.51
CA ALA A 40 4.30 -5.77 -3.78
C ALA A 40 5.06 -4.45 -3.68
N ASN A 41 4.82 -3.67 -2.62
CA ASN A 41 5.47 -2.40 -2.36
C ASN A 41 7.00 -2.56 -2.31
N ILE A 42 7.52 -3.52 -1.53
CA ILE A 42 8.96 -3.80 -1.42
C ILE A 42 9.53 -4.31 -2.76
N GLY A 43 8.82 -5.22 -3.43
CA GLY A 43 9.25 -5.76 -4.73
C GLY A 43 9.37 -4.70 -5.81
N LEU A 44 8.39 -3.80 -5.91
CA LEU A 44 8.42 -2.67 -6.86
C LEU A 44 9.55 -1.69 -6.54
N ARG A 45 9.78 -1.37 -5.27
CA ARG A 45 10.91 -0.52 -4.86
C ARG A 45 12.25 -1.15 -5.19
N MET A 46 12.37 -2.48 -5.05
CA MET A 46 13.58 -3.19 -5.48
C MET A 46 13.72 -3.16 -7.01
N ALA A 47 12.66 -3.44 -7.76
CA ALA A 47 12.68 -3.38 -9.22
C ALA A 47 13.14 -2.00 -9.74
N MET A 48 12.63 -0.92 -9.15
CA MET A 48 13.04 0.43 -9.48
C MET A 48 14.51 0.73 -9.16
N LEU A 49 15.01 0.23 -8.03
CA LEU A 49 16.42 0.35 -7.66
C LEU A 49 17.33 -0.42 -8.63
N VAL A 50 16.93 -1.63 -9.03
CA VAL A 50 17.67 -2.45 -10.02
C VAL A 50 17.69 -1.77 -11.39
N ALA A 51 16.56 -1.24 -11.84
CA ALA A 51 16.47 -0.51 -13.10
C ALA A 51 17.35 0.76 -13.09
N GLU A 52 17.37 1.51 -11.99
CA GLU A 52 18.24 2.67 -11.84
C GLU A 52 19.73 2.28 -11.80
N ALA A 53 20.08 1.21 -11.07
CA ALA A 53 21.45 0.69 -11.04
C ALA A 53 21.94 0.27 -12.43
N HIS A 54 21.07 -0.40 -13.19
CA HIS A 54 21.34 -0.80 -14.57
C HIS A 54 21.56 0.42 -15.48
N LYS A 55 20.70 1.44 -15.39
CA LYS A 55 20.84 2.71 -16.14
C LYS A 55 22.17 3.42 -15.84
N GLN A 56 22.61 3.39 -14.58
CA GLN A 56 23.86 4.01 -14.14
C GLN A 56 25.11 3.14 -14.40
N GLY A 57 24.94 1.86 -14.77
CA GLY A 57 26.04 0.92 -14.96
C GLY A 57 26.77 0.54 -13.67
N VAL A 58 26.08 0.57 -12.53
CA VAL A 58 26.64 0.24 -11.21
C VAL A 58 26.09 -1.08 -10.69
N GLU A 59 26.96 -1.93 -10.13
CA GLU A 59 26.55 -3.22 -9.59
C GLU A 59 26.21 -3.18 -8.09
N ASN A 60 26.79 -2.23 -7.37
CA ASN A 60 26.59 -2.05 -5.95
C ASN A 60 25.49 -1.03 -5.70
N PHE A 61 24.41 -1.46 -5.04
CA PHE A 61 23.24 -0.62 -4.81
C PHE A 61 23.50 0.59 -3.90
N GLU A 62 24.58 0.56 -3.09
CA GLU A 62 24.99 1.71 -2.27
C GLU A 62 25.57 2.86 -3.11
N ASP A 63 26.02 2.56 -4.34
CA ASP A 63 26.60 3.53 -5.27
C ASP A 63 25.54 4.18 -6.18
N VAL A 64 24.29 3.68 -6.17
CA VAL A 64 23.18 4.26 -6.93
C VAL A 64 22.75 5.59 -6.32
N LYS A 65 23.09 6.69 -6.99
CA LYS A 65 22.86 8.04 -6.51
C LYS A 65 22.29 8.93 -7.60
N ILE A 66 21.40 9.85 -7.21
CA ILE A 66 20.95 10.95 -8.07
C ILE A 66 21.19 12.23 -7.29
N GLU A 67 21.91 13.18 -7.89
CA GLU A 67 22.30 14.44 -7.25
C GLU A 67 22.99 14.23 -5.88
N GLY A 68 23.76 13.15 -5.75
CA GLY A 68 24.46 12.79 -4.50
C GLY A 68 23.59 12.09 -3.45
N ILE A 69 22.29 11.91 -3.69
CA ILE A 69 21.37 11.28 -2.76
C ILE A 69 21.29 9.77 -3.01
N SER A 70 21.42 8.96 -1.96
CA SER A 70 21.27 7.50 -2.03
C SER A 70 19.84 7.10 -2.40
N ILE A 71 19.68 6.40 -3.52
CA ILE A 71 18.37 5.94 -4.00
C ILE A 71 17.92 4.69 -3.23
N LYS A 72 18.84 3.77 -2.93
CA LYS A 72 18.57 2.65 -2.02
C LYS A 72 18.04 3.14 -0.67
N GLY A 73 18.67 4.17 -0.09
CA GLY A 73 18.23 4.75 1.17
C GLY A 73 16.82 5.36 1.12
N LYS A 74 16.45 5.96 -0.02
CA LYS A 74 15.09 6.48 -0.24
C LYS A 74 14.05 5.37 -0.38
N LEU A 75 14.34 4.34 -1.16
CA LEU A 75 13.38 3.31 -1.52
C LEU A 75 13.21 2.26 -0.41
N LEU A 76 14.31 1.79 0.16
CA LEU A 76 14.32 0.63 1.05
C LEU A 76 14.85 0.95 2.46
N GLY A 77 15.05 2.23 2.77
CA GLY A 77 15.60 2.66 4.06
C GLY A 77 17.13 2.60 4.10
N THR A 78 17.72 3.46 4.93
CA THR A 78 19.19 3.57 5.05
C THR A 78 19.82 2.34 5.69
N SER A 79 19.11 1.70 6.64
CA SER A 79 19.60 0.57 7.43
C SER A 79 19.32 -0.80 6.81
N SER A 80 18.62 -0.87 5.67
CA SER A 80 18.38 -2.15 5.01
C SER A 80 19.67 -2.71 4.40
N LYS A 81 19.75 -4.02 4.26
CA LYS A 81 20.85 -4.72 3.59
C LYS A 81 20.30 -5.51 2.42
N ILE A 82 20.94 -5.40 1.26
CA ILE A 82 20.57 -6.13 0.05
C ILE A 82 21.67 -7.13 -0.27
N GLU A 83 21.31 -8.40 -0.43
CA GLU A 83 22.22 -9.49 -0.77
C GLU A 83 21.72 -10.15 -2.06
N LYS A 84 22.61 -10.35 -3.04
CA LYS A 84 22.28 -11.15 -4.22
C LYS A 84 22.16 -12.62 -3.80
N THR A 85 21.10 -13.28 -4.23
CA THR A 85 20.88 -14.72 -4.08
C THR A 85 21.13 -15.41 -5.43
N THR A 86 21.00 -16.73 -5.48
CA THR A 86 21.11 -17.48 -6.74
C THR A 86 20.07 -17.07 -7.77
N THR A 87 18.86 -16.69 -7.33
CA THR A 87 17.72 -16.40 -8.22
C THR A 87 17.23 -14.95 -8.14
N GLY A 88 17.82 -14.12 -7.28
CA GLY A 88 17.45 -12.72 -7.16
C GLY A 88 18.10 -12.03 -5.96
N TYR A 89 17.30 -11.62 -4.98
CA TYR A 89 17.74 -10.78 -3.87
C TYR A 89 17.13 -11.16 -2.53
N LYS A 90 17.86 -10.93 -1.45
CA LYS A 90 17.35 -10.90 -0.08
C LYS A 90 17.53 -9.49 0.47
N ILE A 91 16.44 -8.91 0.96
CA ILE A 91 16.45 -7.60 1.62
C ILE A 91 16.18 -7.82 3.11
N THR A 92 17.13 -7.43 3.96
CA THR A 92 16.98 -7.49 5.42
C THR A 92 16.78 -6.09 5.96
N PHE A 93 15.71 -5.88 6.72
CA PHE A 93 15.36 -4.61 7.34
C PHE A 93 15.76 -4.57 8.82
N ASN A 94 16.15 -3.38 9.28
CA ASN A 94 16.51 -3.13 10.68
C ASN A 94 15.61 -2.04 11.26
N PRO A 95 14.94 -2.29 12.40
CA PRO A 95 13.92 -1.40 12.96
C PRO A 95 14.47 -0.10 13.55
N ALA A 96 15.79 0.10 13.57
CA ALA A 96 16.43 1.29 14.14
C ALA A 96 15.96 2.61 13.51
N TYR A 97 15.48 2.58 12.26
CA TYR A 97 15.02 3.76 11.55
C TYR A 97 13.64 3.55 10.96
N MET A 98 12.86 4.63 10.94
CA MET A 98 11.58 4.68 10.24
C MET A 98 11.85 4.88 8.75
N ASP A 99 11.23 4.04 7.93
CA ASP A 99 11.32 4.15 6.49
C ASP A 99 10.49 5.33 5.96
N MET A 100 10.69 5.62 4.68
CA MET A 100 9.97 6.67 3.99
C MET A 100 8.48 6.38 3.81
N ASP A 101 7.85 5.38 4.44
CA ASP A 101 6.39 5.22 4.51
C ASP A 101 5.84 5.27 5.94
N GLY A 102 6.70 5.36 6.96
CA GLY A 102 6.31 5.70 8.33
C GLY A 102 6.30 4.51 9.26
N TYR A 103 6.61 3.34 8.70
CA TYR A 103 6.87 2.14 9.44
C TYR A 103 8.37 1.99 9.67
N SER A 104 8.76 1.46 10.83
CA SER A 104 10.02 0.73 10.90
C SER A 104 9.76 -0.74 10.61
N ARG A 105 10.74 -1.38 9.96
CA ARG A 105 10.65 -2.76 9.50
C ARG A 105 11.71 -3.61 10.17
N GLU A 106 11.32 -4.83 10.56
CA GLU A 106 12.23 -5.85 11.07
C GLU A 106 11.93 -7.18 10.40
N GLY A 107 12.98 -7.88 9.95
CA GLY A 107 12.86 -9.14 9.23
C GLY A 107 13.38 -9.03 7.81
N ALA A 108 13.07 -10.02 6.97
CA ALA A 108 13.61 -10.07 5.63
C ALA A 108 12.58 -10.48 4.58
N VAL A 109 12.85 -10.07 3.34
CA VAL A 109 12.07 -10.37 2.14
C VAL A 109 12.99 -11.03 1.12
N LEU A 110 12.50 -12.10 0.50
CA LEU A 110 13.15 -12.79 -0.61
C LEU A 110 12.46 -12.38 -1.92
N ILE A 111 13.27 -12.10 -2.93
CA ILE A 111 12.83 -11.79 -4.28
C ILE A 111 13.53 -12.76 -5.22
N ASP A 112 12.75 -13.56 -5.92
CA ASP A 112 13.18 -14.36 -7.06
C ASP A 112 12.80 -13.60 -8.33
N THR A 113 13.75 -13.35 -9.24
CA THR A 113 13.47 -12.58 -10.47
C THR A 113 12.93 -13.45 -11.60
N GLY A 114 12.80 -14.77 -11.40
CA GLY A 114 12.34 -15.69 -12.45
C GLY A 114 13.25 -15.73 -13.67
N GLY A 115 14.50 -15.28 -13.53
CA GLY A 115 15.46 -15.14 -14.63
C GLY A 115 15.27 -13.88 -15.48
N ALA A 116 14.43 -12.92 -15.07
CA ALA A 116 14.27 -11.61 -15.70
C ALA A 116 15.03 -10.54 -14.91
N PRO A 117 16.20 -10.05 -15.37
CA PRO A 117 17.01 -9.08 -14.61
C PRO A 117 16.31 -7.76 -14.30
N LEU A 118 15.42 -7.31 -15.18
CA LEU A 118 14.62 -6.10 -15.03
C LEU A 118 13.13 -6.46 -15.00
N LEU A 119 12.33 -5.67 -14.28
CA LEU A 119 10.88 -5.91 -14.20
C LEU A 119 10.18 -5.70 -15.55
N GLU A 120 10.70 -4.83 -16.42
CA GLU A 120 10.19 -4.65 -17.78
C GLU A 120 10.33 -5.92 -18.66
N GLU A 121 11.30 -6.78 -18.33
CA GLU A 121 11.56 -8.06 -19.01
C GLU A 121 10.80 -9.24 -18.36
N ALA A 122 10.27 -9.03 -17.15
CA ALA A 122 9.50 -10.04 -16.45
C ALA A 122 8.11 -10.13 -17.09
N VAL A 123 7.81 -11.22 -17.79
CA VAL A 123 6.52 -11.45 -18.45
C VAL A 123 5.82 -12.67 -17.85
N ALA A 124 4.60 -12.97 -18.30
CA ALA A 124 3.88 -14.16 -17.85
C ALA A 124 4.74 -15.42 -17.98
N GLY A 125 4.90 -16.17 -16.89
CA GLY A 125 5.74 -17.37 -16.82
C GLY A 125 7.23 -17.12 -16.47
N LYS A 126 7.68 -15.87 -16.45
CA LYS A 126 9.01 -15.42 -15.96
C LYS A 126 8.82 -14.22 -15.04
N VAL A 127 8.12 -14.46 -13.94
CA VAL A 127 7.65 -13.41 -13.03
C VAL A 127 8.63 -13.19 -11.90
N TRP A 128 8.69 -11.97 -11.37
CA TRP A 128 9.33 -11.73 -10.09
C TRP A 128 8.41 -12.23 -8.98
N SER A 129 8.91 -13.10 -8.11
CA SER A 129 8.18 -13.57 -6.94
C SER A 129 8.77 -12.95 -5.68
N VAL A 130 7.92 -12.40 -4.83
CA VAL A 130 8.30 -11.77 -3.56
C VAL A 130 7.67 -12.56 -2.42
N THR A 131 8.46 -12.99 -1.45
CA THR A 131 8.02 -13.73 -0.25
C THR A 131 8.71 -13.20 1.00
N PHE A 132 8.13 -13.41 2.18
CA PHE A 132 8.85 -13.16 3.43
C PHE A 132 9.88 -14.27 3.69
N ASP A 133 11.00 -13.89 4.29
CA ASP A 133 11.93 -14.83 4.92
C ASP A 133 11.48 -15.00 6.37
N GLU A 134 10.70 -16.05 6.63
CA GLU A 134 9.95 -16.32 7.87
C GLU A 134 8.84 -15.30 8.18
N LYS A 135 9.18 -14.02 8.37
CA LYS A 135 8.22 -12.93 8.63
C LYS A 135 8.84 -11.54 8.41
N LEU A 136 7.96 -10.55 8.25
CA LEU A 136 8.28 -9.12 8.33
C LEU A 136 7.40 -8.48 9.40
N VAL A 137 8.00 -7.74 10.32
CA VAL A 137 7.30 -6.99 11.36
C VAL A 137 7.28 -5.52 10.97
N LEU A 138 6.09 -4.93 10.91
CA LEU A 138 5.88 -3.49 10.74
C LEU A 138 5.55 -2.85 12.07
N VAL A 139 6.22 -1.75 12.38
CA VAL A 139 5.94 -0.95 13.57
C VAL A 139 5.54 0.46 13.16
N ALA A 140 4.31 0.85 13.51
CA ALA A 140 3.86 2.24 13.43
C ALA A 140 3.92 2.86 14.83
N THR A 141 4.61 3.98 14.97
CA THR A 141 4.75 4.70 16.24
C THR A 141 4.05 6.05 16.17
N ASN A 142 3.14 6.30 17.13
CA ASN A 142 2.47 7.58 17.32
C ASN A 142 2.68 8.05 18.76
N GLY A 143 3.58 9.02 18.94
CA GLY A 143 4.04 9.45 20.26
C GLY A 143 4.66 8.29 21.03
N ASN A 144 4.10 7.97 22.19
CA ASN A 144 4.57 6.88 23.06
C ASN A 144 3.89 5.53 22.78
N THR A 145 2.99 5.46 21.80
CA THR A 145 2.27 4.22 21.47
C THR A 145 2.82 3.63 20.17
N SER A 146 3.11 2.34 20.19
CA SER A 146 3.50 1.60 18.98
C SER A 146 2.53 0.46 18.73
N ILE A 147 2.06 0.34 17.49
CA ILE A 147 1.29 -0.80 17.02
C ILE A 147 2.21 -1.63 16.14
N LYS A 148 2.19 -2.95 16.36
CA LYS A 148 2.99 -3.90 15.58
C LYS A 148 2.08 -4.83 14.80
N ALA A 149 2.42 -5.03 13.53
CA ALA A 149 1.81 -6.03 12.68
C ALA A 149 2.89 -7.02 12.22
N SER A 150 2.61 -8.31 12.35
CA SER A 150 3.46 -9.38 11.85
C SER A 150 2.87 -9.92 10.55
N LEU A 151 3.64 -9.82 9.46
CA LEU A 151 3.33 -10.36 8.15
C LEU A 151 4.12 -11.66 8.00
N VAL A 152 3.41 -12.78 7.94
CA VAL A 152 3.98 -14.12 8.19
C VAL A 152 3.82 -15.09 7.02
N GLY A 153 3.16 -14.67 5.95
CA GLY A 153 2.95 -15.54 4.81
C GLY A 153 2.32 -14.84 3.62
N GLY A 154 2.21 -15.62 2.55
CA GLY A 154 1.75 -15.16 1.25
C GLY A 154 2.89 -14.95 0.26
N SER A 155 2.49 -14.77 -0.99
CA SER A 155 3.40 -14.51 -2.10
C SER A 155 2.82 -13.45 -3.01
N THR A 156 3.70 -12.60 -3.52
CA THR A 156 3.36 -11.65 -4.58
C THR A 156 4.09 -12.00 -5.86
N GLN A 157 3.41 -11.87 -6.99
CA GLN A 157 4.03 -11.91 -8.31
C GLN A 157 3.95 -10.55 -8.98
N LEU A 158 5.07 -10.11 -9.56
CA LEU A 158 5.22 -8.86 -10.32
C LEU A 158 5.72 -9.19 -11.73
N TYR A 159 5.07 -8.64 -12.75
CA TYR A 159 5.48 -8.80 -14.14
C TYR A 159 4.86 -7.71 -15.03
N ASN A 160 5.53 -7.37 -16.13
CA ASN A 160 5.00 -6.58 -17.22
C ASN A 160 3.80 -7.32 -17.85
N ASP A 161 2.64 -6.67 -17.88
CA ASP A 161 1.42 -7.25 -18.44
C ASP A 161 1.34 -7.15 -19.97
N GLU A 162 2.40 -6.62 -20.60
CA GLU A 162 2.55 -6.40 -22.04
C GLU A 162 1.52 -5.44 -22.65
N ASN A 163 0.74 -4.75 -21.80
CA ASN A 163 -0.32 -3.80 -22.16
C ASN A 163 -0.05 -2.40 -21.57
N GLY A 164 1.21 -2.11 -21.25
CA GLY A 164 1.64 -0.82 -20.73
C GLY A 164 1.36 -0.64 -19.24
N ALA A 165 1.31 -1.75 -18.47
CA ALA A 165 1.30 -1.73 -17.03
C ALA A 165 2.07 -2.93 -16.45
N TYR A 166 2.28 -2.91 -15.13
CA TYR A 166 2.78 -4.05 -14.38
C TYR A 166 1.65 -4.73 -13.64
N ALA A 167 1.47 -6.03 -13.85
CA ALA A 167 0.57 -6.86 -13.07
C ALA A 167 1.16 -7.17 -11.70
N ILE A 168 0.32 -7.05 -10.67
CA ILE A 168 0.62 -7.39 -9.29
C ILE A 168 -0.40 -8.44 -8.87
N SER A 169 0.05 -9.65 -8.57
CA SER A 169 -0.83 -10.73 -8.10
C SER A 169 -0.49 -11.08 -6.66
N LEU A 170 -1.45 -10.87 -5.76
CA LEU A 170 -1.34 -11.17 -4.33
C LEU A 170 -1.99 -12.51 -4.06
N ALA A 171 -1.27 -13.40 -3.39
CA ALA A 171 -1.81 -14.69 -2.94
C ALA A 171 -1.53 -14.90 -1.45
N ASN A 172 -2.58 -15.29 -0.75
CA ASN A 172 -2.58 -15.71 0.65
C ASN A 172 -1.82 -14.80 1.62
N GLN A 173 -1.98 -13.48 1.47
CA GLN A 173 -1.31 -12.46 2.25
C GLN A 173 -1.76 -12.54 3.71
N ALA A 174 -0.88 -13.10 4.55
CA ALA A 174 -1.19 -13.46 5.92
C ALA A 174 -0.50 -12.51 6.90
N CYS A 175 -1.30 -11.78 7.68
CA CYS A 175 -0.79 -10.91 8.73
C CYS A 175 -1.73 -10.85 9.94
N TYR A 176 -1.18 -10.48 11.09
CA TYR A 176 -1.93 -10.24 12.33
C TYR A 176 -1.34 -9.06 13.10
N LEU A 177 -2.11 -8.49 14.01
CA LEU A 177 -1.62 -7.47 14.95
C LEU A 177 -1.08 -8.16 16.21
N ASP A 178 0.15 -7.83 16.61
CA ASP A 178 0.82 -8.47 17.77
C ASP A 178 0.07 -8.22 19.09
N SER A 179 -0.69 -7.13 19.15
CA SER A 179 -1.56 -6.80 20.28
C SER A 179 -3.02 -6.80 19.82
N GLY A 180 -3.79 -7.77 20.29
CA GLY A 180 -5.26 -7.70 20.27
C GLY A 180 -5.97 -8.33 19.07
N SER A 181 -5.28 -9.05 18.19
CA SER A 181 -5.97 -9.89 17.18
C SER A 181 -5.76 -11.38 17.45
N ASN A 182 -6.87 -12.13 17.45
CA ASN A 182 -6.87 -13.60 17.43
C ASN A 182 -6.85 -14.16 16.00
N PHE A 183 -6.84 -13.29 14.99
CA PHE A 183 -7.06 -13.67 13.60
C PHE A 183 -5.85 -13.32 12.75
N THR A 184 -5.50 -14.26 11.88
CA THR A 184 -4.54 -14.02 10.80
C THR A 184 -5.34 -13.76 9.53
N SER A 185 -5.04 -12.65 8.85
CA SER A 185 -5.66 -12.33 7.57
C SER A 185 -5.29 -13.35 6.50
N ASN A 186 -6.02 -13.37 5.40
CA ASN A 186 -5.67 -14.18 4.24
C ASN A 186 -6.15 -13.48 2.96
N TRP A 187 -5.45 -12.43 2.55
CA TRP A 187 -5.89 -11.60 1.42
C TRP A 187 -5.28 -12.04 0.09
N GLY A 188 -6.06 -11.92 -0.97
CA GLY A 188 -5.60 -12.20 -2.33
C GLY A 188 -6.35 -11.36 -3.36
N GLY A 189 -5.77 -11.25 -4.54
CA GLY A 189 -6.35 -10.50 -5.65
C GLY A 189 -5.30 -10.06 -6.66
N ARG A 190 -5.74 -9.31 -7.67
CA ARG A 190 -4.87 -8.82 -8.72
C ARG A 190 -5.05 -7.31 -8.90
N MET A 191 -3.94 -6.64 -9.20
CA MET A 191 -3.87 -5.23 -9.55
C MET A 191 -3.00 -5.02 -10.78
N THR A 192 -3.10 -3.82 -11.32
CA THR A 192 -2.13 -3.25 -12.25
C THR A 192 -1.58 -1.94 -11.72
N LEU A 193 -0.30 -1.70 -12.00
CA LEU A 193 0.39 -0.44 -11.77
C LEU A 193 0.85 0.08 -13.13
N LYS A 194 0.29 1.20 -13.57
CA LYS A 194 0.71 1.88 -14.78
C LYS A 194 1.60 3.07 -14.42
N PRO A 195 2.92 2.98 -14.66
CA PRO A 195 3.79 4.14 -14.60
C PRO A 195 3.65 4.98 -15.88
N ASP A 196 4.07 6.24 -15.83
CA ASP A 196 4.26 7.04 -17.06
C ASP A 196 5.45 6.54 -17.90
N ASN A 197 6.45 5.92 -17.26
CA ASN A 197 7.60 5.32 -17.92
C ASN A 197 7.78 3.83 -17.56
N MET A 198 7.70 2.97 -18.58
CA MET A 198 7.83 1.51 -18.45
C MET A 198 9.25 1.01 -18.23
N ASN A 199 10.30 1.85 -18.32
CA ASN A 199 11.65 1.45 -17.94
C ASN A 199 11.79 1.37 -16.40
N PHE A 200 10.84 1.98 -15.68
CA PHE A 200 10.68 1.91 -14.22
C PHE A 200 11.92 2.35 -13.41
N THR A 201 12.81 3.14 -14.00
CA THR A 201 13.96 3.71 -13.30
C THR A 201 13.49 4.82 -12.37
N TYR A 202 14.16 5.01 -11.23
CA TYR A 202 13.77 6.06 -10.28
C TYR A 202 13.84 7.44 -10.93
N SER A 203 14.91 7.72 -11.66
CA SER A 203 15.15 9.02 -12.31
C SER A 203 14.08 9.38 -13.34
N ASP A 204 13.50 8.41 -14.04
CA ASP A 204 12.45 8.66 -15.02
C ASP A 204 11.04 8.66 -14.41
N CYS A 205 10.87 8.15 -13.19
CA CYS A 205 9.58 8.08 -12.51
C CYS A 205 9.38 9.13 -11.42
N VAL A 206 10.44 9.78 -10.95
CA VAL A 206 10.34 10.75 -9.86
C VAL A 206 9.52 11.97 -10.30
N GLY A 207 8.43 12.24 -9.58
CA GLY A 207 7.49 13.34 -9.91
C GLY A 207 6.42 12.96 -10.95
N GLU A 208 6.54 11.79 -11.57
CA GLU A 208 5.57 11.25 -12.50
C GLU A 208 4.46 10.45 -11.78
N LYS A 209 3.41 10.12 -12.53
CA LYS A 209 2.22 9.48 -11.98
C LYS A 209 2.35 7.97 -11.99
N PHE A 210 1.73 7.37 -10.98
CA PHE A 210 1.46 5.95 -10.93
C PHE A 210 -0.04 5.74 -10.78
N VAL A 211 -0.65 5.08 -11.76
CA VAL A 211 -2.08 4.75 -11.72
C VAL A 211 -2.25 3.29 -11.33
N VAL A 212 -2.98 3.06 -10.24
CA VAL A 212 -3.29 1.73 -9.73
C VAL A 212 -4.76 1.38 -9.97
N ASN A 213 -4.97 0.19 -10.50
CA ASN A 213 -6.30 -0.39 -10.71
C ASN A 213 -6.33 -1.82 -10.15
N THR A 214 -7.45 -2.24 -9.58
CA THR A 214 -7.65 -3.66 -9.25
C THR A 214 -8.31 -4.39 -10.42
N THR A 215 -7.89 -5.63 -10.69
CA THR A 215 -8.59 -6.53 -11.62
C THR A 215 -9.59 -7.36 -10.81
N GLY A 216 -10.80 -6.83 -10.61
CA GLY A 216 -11.74 -7.33 -9.61
C GLY A 216 -11.45 -6.77 -8.21
N ALA A 217 -11.93 -7.42 -7.16
CA ALA A 217 -11.62 -7.02 -5.79
C ALA A 217 -10.39 -7.77 -5.26
N ILE A 218 -9.62 -7.10 -4.39
CA ILE A 218 -8.71 -7.78 -3.47
C ILE A 218 -9.49 -8.02 -2.18
N TYR A 219 -9.47 -9.23 -1.66
CA TYR A 219 -10.36 -9.61 -0.57
C TYR A 219 -9.80 -10.75 0.27
N GLY A 220 -10.42 -10.95 1.43
CA GLY A 220 -10.22 -12.11 2.29
C GLY A 220 -10.56 -11.80 3.75
N PRO A 221 -10.40 -12.79 4.64
CA PRO A 221 -10.52 -12.57 6.07
C PRO A 221 -9.46 -11.58 6.53
N SER A 222 -9.84 -10.68 7.42
CA SER A 222 -8.96 -9.68 8.01
C SER A 222 -8.57 -10.04 9.45
N PHE A 223 -7.61 -9.31 9.99
CA PHE A 223 -7.31 -9.37 11.43
C PHE A 223 -8.31 -8.58 12.30
N TYR A 224 -9.30 -7.91 11.71
CA TYR A 224 -10.34 -7.17 12.42
C TYR A 224 -11.52 -8.08 12.79
N THR A 225 -12.24 -7.70 13.83
CA THR A 225 -13.43 -8.40 14.33
C THR A 225 -14.35 -7.39 15.01
N MET A 226 -15.66 -7.66 14.99
CA MET A 226 -16.65 -6.89 15.75
C MET A 226 -17.10 -7.59 17.03
N ASP A 227 -16.99 -8.92 17.08
CA ASP A 227 -17.50 -9.79 18.14
C ASP A 227 -16.41 -10.53 18.92
N ASN A 228 -15.13 -10.34 18.54
CA ASN A 228 -13.96 -11.08 19.02
C ASN A 228 -13.97 -12.60 18.75
N ALA A 229 -14.90 -13.08 17.91
CA ALA A 229 -15.10 -14.50 17.63
C ALA A 229 -14.97 -14.83 16.13
N THR A 230 -15.35 -13.89 15.26
CA THR A 230 -15.34 -14.04 13.81
C THR A 230 -14.51 -12.92 13.17
N PRO A 231 -13.61 -13.22 12.22
CA PRO A 231 -12.92 -12.18 11.46
C PRO A 231 -13.90 -11.46 10.54
N LEU A 232 -13.69 -10.16 10.32
CA LEU A 232 -14.34 -9.45 9.24
C LEU A 232 -13.78 -9.91 7.90
N GLU A 233 -14.67 -10.31 7.00
CA GLU A 233 -14.36 -10.51 5.59
C GLU A 233 -14.46 -9.15 4.90
N LEU A 234 -13.36 -8.73 4.30
CA LEU A 234 -13.21 -7.37 3.76
C LEU A 234 -12.75 -7.46 2.31
N SER A 235 -13.12 -6.46 1.51
CA SER A 235 -12.71 -6.34 0.11
C SER A 235 -12.51 -4.90 -0.32
N MET A 236 -11.57 -4.69 -1.24
CA MET A 236 -11.22 -3.40 -1.81
C MET A 236 -11.19 -3.48 -3.33
N THR A 237 -11.82 -2.52 -4.00
CA THR A 237 -11.65 -2.26 -5.44
C THR A 237 -11.08 -0.86 -5.63
N LEU A 238 -10.05 -0.75 -6.47
CA LEU A 238 -9.39 0.51 -6.80
C LEU A 238 -9.65 0.83 -8.27
N THR A 239 -10.06 2.06 -8.56
CA THR A 239 -10.25 2.55 -9.93
C THR A 239 -9.49 3.84 -10.12
N ASP A 240 -8.55 3.83 -11.06
CA ASP A 240 -7.73 4.96 -11.49
C ASP A 240 -7.13 5.74 -10.32
N VAL A 241 -6.56 5.02 -9.36
CA VAL A 241 -5.93 5.62 -8.18
C VAL A 241 -4.56 6.17 -8.58
N GLU A 242 -4.47 7.49 -8.68
CA GLU A 242 -3.23 8.21 -8.97
C GLU A 242 -2.51 8.55 -7.67
N TYR A 243 -1.35 7.91 -7.47
CA TYR A 243 -0.43 8.29 -6.41
C TYR A 243 0.53 9.37 -6.91
N TYR A 244 0.55 10.52 -6.21
CA TYR A 244 1.42 11.66 -6.55
C TYR A 244 2.62 11.76 -5.60
N THR A 245 2.46 11.37 -4.34
CA THR A 245 3.55 11.17 -3.39
C THR A 245 3.26 9.97 -2.49
N ARG A 246 4.24 9.58 -1.65
CA ARG A 246 4.18 8.55 -0.60
C ARG A 246 2.83 8.42 0.10
N SER A 247 2.19 9.53 0.43
CA SER A 247 1.01 9.59 1.30
C SER A 247 -0.14 10.40 0.70
N SER A 248 -0.06 10.73 -0.59
CA SER A 248 -1.03 11.61 -1.23
C SER A 248 -1.56 10.96 -2.49
N ILE A 249 -2.81 10.51 -2.38
CA ILE A 249 -3.66 10.18 -3.52
C ILE A 249 -4.12 11.51 -4.11
N ARG A 250 -3.96 11.66 -5.42
CA ARG A 250 -4.39 12.87 -6.12
C ARG A 250 -5.80 12.70 -6.65
N GLU A 251 -6.06 11.56 -7.28
CA GLU A 251 -7.32 11.21 -7.92
C GLU A 251 -7.57 9.71 -7.78
N GLY A 252 -8.82 9.31 -7.94
CA GLY A 252 -9.21 7.91 -8.02
C GLY A 252 -10.22 7.48 -6.96
N LYS A 253 -10.73 6.26 -7.13
CA LYS A 253 -11.87 5.73 -6.39
C LYS A 253 -11.47 4.48 -5.62
N PHE A 254 -11.89 4.44 -4.38
CA PHE A 254 -11.81 3.28 -3.50
C PHE A 254 -13.24 2.81 -3.20
N GLU A 255 -13.51 1.54 -3.45
CA GLU A 255 -14.73 0.87 -3.01
C GLU A 255 -14.35 -0.18 -1.98
N ALA A 256 -14.62 0.13 -0.71
CA ALA A 256 -14.37 -0.75 0.41
C ALA A 256 -15.69 -1.41 0.85
N MET A 257 -15.64 -2.71 1.13
CA MET A 257 -16.84 -3.47 1.46
C MET A 257 -16.56 -4.56 2.50
N MET A 258 -17.45 -4.67 3.48
CA MET A 258 -17.56 -5.84 4.34
C MET A 258 -18.37 -6.91 3.62
N THR A 259 -17.76 -8.05 3.35
CA THR A 259 -18.40 -9.18 2.64
C THR A 259 -18.90 -10.26 3.59
N GLY A 260 -18.56 -10.17 4.88
CA GLY A 260 -18.94 -11.14 5.91
C GLY A 260 -18.43 -10.77 7.31
N GLY A 261 -18.93 -11.46 8.33
CA GLY A 261 -18.50 -11.28 9.73
C GLY A 261 -18.94 -9.99 10.42
N TYR A 262 -19.85 -9.21 9.83
CA TYR A 262 -20.27 -7.90 10.33
C TYR A 262 -21.73 -7.87 10.81
N ASP A 263 -22.05 -6.96 11.72
CA ASP A 263 -23.42 -6.71 12.20
C ASP A 263 -24.17 -5.74 11.28
N PHE A 264 -25.19 -6.22 10.59
CA PHE A 264 -26.03 -5.44 9.68
C PHE A 264 -26.89 -4.38 10.39
N MET A 265 -27.18 -4.56 11.68
CA MET A 265 -27.89 -3.55 12.47
C MET A 265 -26.98 -2.37 12.81
N ALA A 266 -25.70 -2.64 13.09
CA ALA A 266 -24.70 -1.61 13.33
C ALA A 266 -24.20 -0.94 12.03
N PHE A 267 -24.20 -1.69 10.91
CA PHE A 267 -23.76 -1.24 9.59
C PHE A 267 -24.86 -1.46 8.54
N PRO A 268 -25.76 -0.47 8.35
CA PRO A 268 -26.89 -0.59 7.43
C PRO A 268 -26.50 -0.72 5.95
N SER A 269 -25.27 -0.38 5.59
CA SER A 269 -24.68 -0.69 4.28
C SER A 269 -23.34 -1.41 4.49
N PRO A 270 -23.06 -2.51 3.76
CA PRO A 270 -21.74 -3.16 3.81
C PRO A 270 -20.66 -2.38 3.07
N LYS A 271 -21.05 -1.43 2.21
CA LYS A 271 -20.19 -0.79 1.23
C LYS A 271 -20.09 0.71 1.46
N VAL A 272 -18.88 1.23 1.28
CA VAL A 272 -18.55 2.65 1.20
C VAL A 272 -17.75 2.91 -0.08
N THR A 273 -17.98 4.08 -0.69
CA THR A 273 -17.14 4.59 -1.78
C THR A 273 -16.44 5.85 -1.30
N VAL A 274 -15.13 5.92 -1.50
CA VAL A 274 -14.30 7.09 -1.23
C VAL A 274 -13.64 7.51 -2.53
N GLN A 275 -13.95 8.72 -2.99
CA GLN A 275 -13.42 9.30 -4.22
C GLN A 275 -12.51 10.47 -3.87
N TYR A 276 -11.30 10.44 -4.41
CA TYR A 276 -10.34 11.53 -4.37
C TYR A 276 -10.38 12.28 -5.72
N ALA A 277 -10.29 13.61 -5.64
CA ALA A 277 -10.16 14.48 -6.80
C ALA A 277 -9.45 15.79 -6.40
N VAL A 278 -8.81 16.46 -7.35
CA VAL A 278 -8.30 17.82 -7.13
C VAL A 278 -9.38 18.83 -7.50
N SER A 279 -9.53 19.90 -6.71
CA SER A 279 -10.42 21.01 -7.03
C SER A 279 -10.06 21.66 -8.37
N ALA A 280 -11.04 22.31 -9.01
CA ALA A 280 -10.86 22.90 -10.33
C ALA A 280 -9.72 23.94 -10.42
N ASP A 281 -9.37 24.57 -9.29
CA ASP A 281 -8.25 25.51 -9.19
C ASP A 281 -6.89 24.83 -8.93
N GLY A 282 -6.86 23.50 -8.80
CA GLY A 282 -5.65 22.70 -8.56
C GLY A 282 -5.14 22.72 -7.11
N LYS A 283 -5.83 23.39 -6.18
CA LYS A 283 -5.24 23.76 -4.88
C LYS A 283 -5.69 22.89 -3.71
N LYS A 284 -6.78 22.15 -3.84
CA LYS A 284 -7.35 21.36 -2.75
C LYS A 284 -7.57 19.93 -3.20
N LEU A 285 -7.22 18.98 -2.32
CA LEU A 285 -7.67 17.61 -2.44
C LEU A 285 -9.09 17.53 -1.87
N LEU A 286 -10.03 17.11 -2.71
CA LEU A 286 -11.41 16.84 -2.35
C LEU A 286 -11.56 15.35 -2.06
N THR A 287 -12.18 15.02 -0.92
CA THR A 287 -12.52 13.64 -0.57
C THR A 287 -14.03 13.52 -0.48
N THR A 288 -14.63 12.76 -1.39
CA THR A 288 -16.08 12.49 -1.40
C THR A 288 -16.35 11.08 -0.89
N ILE A 289 -17.15 10.98 0.17
CA ILE A 289 -17.49 9.72 0.83
C ILE A 289 -18.99 9.49 0.62
N SER A 290 -19.34 8.35 0.02
CA SER A 290 -20.72 7.92 -0.18
C SER A 290 -20.98 6.64 0.60
N TYR A 291 -21.97 6.68 1.51
CA TYR A 291 -22.34 5.57 2.39
C TYR A 291 -23.83 5.61 2.73
N ASN A 292 -24.52 4.49 2.55
CA ASN A 292 -25.92 4.30 2.96
C ASN A 292 -26.86 5.44 2.49
N GLY A 293 -26.77 5.82 1.21
CA GLY A 293 -27.58 6.90 0.63
C GLY A 293 -27.13 8.33 0.96
N ASN A 294 -26.16 8.51 1.87
CA ASN A 294 -25.58 9.81 2.19
C ASN A 294 -24.28 10.04 1.39
N THR A 295 -24.01 11.30 1.03
CA THR A 295 -22.76 11.70 0.38
C THR A 295 -22.23 12.97 1.03
N VAL A 296 -20.94 12.97 1.38
CA VAL A 296 -20.24 14.10 2.02
C VAL A 296 -18.95 14.35 1.28
N THR A 297 -18.67 15.61 0.94
CA THR A 297 -17.40 16.05 0.37
C THR A 297 -16.69 16.98 1.35
N ILE A 298 -15.42 16.69 1.63
CA ILE A 298 -14.51 17.52 2.42
C ILE A 298 -13.33 18.00 1.58
#